data_AF-A0A2V5ZMK1-F1
#
_entry.id   AF-A0A2V5ZMK1-F1
#
_cell.length_a   1.000
_cell.length_b   1.000
_cell.length_c   1.000
_cell.angle_alpha   90.00
_cell.angle_beta   90.00
_cell.angle_gamma   90.00
#
_symmetry.space_group_name_H-M   'P 1'
#
loop_
_entity.id
_entity.type
_entity.pdbx_description
1 polymer ?
#
loop_
_entity_poly.entity_id
_entity_poly.type
_entity_poly.pdbx_seq_one_letter_code
_entity_poly.pdbx_strand_id
1 'polypeptide(L)'
;QVRSWKESLDAAETGGDIAYAEVRKTILDPTHAFSGWTYTGGIYSNSPVTYGQDSLSTKAKVDLFYYDANGNPWYRIRTTGTAPVNGLKRVGMDDRMGPNNRGDSLLRKIDFNYDRFVATYGPNGDGLNKALVPVTRPQVTRRVELIAAPITPFEAAIKAGGTFYGLGSAAYVDSYRSTVGGYDASVKTNPSDSRYVDARAETVEINRQRLHKRRNGYQKHYQHKRHH
;
A
#
# COMPACT_ATOMS: atom_id res chain seq x y z
N GLN A 1 -16.09 5.06 29.15
CA GLN A 1 -14.69 4.74 29.52
C GLN A 1 -14.11 3.61 28.66
N VAL A 2 -14.75 2.43 28.57
CA VAL A 2 -14.28 1.33 27.68
C VAL A 2 -14.19 1.75 26.21
N ARG A 3 -15.14 2.57 25.72
CA ARG A 3 -15.11 3.13 24.37
C ARG A 3 -13.85 3.97 24.10
N SER A 4 -13.59 4.99 24.92
CA SER A 4 -12.40 5.85 24.80
C SER A 4 -11.08 5.06 24.88
N TRP A 5 -11.07 3.92 25.59
CA TRP A 5 -9.91 3.03 25.61
C TRP A 5 -9.63 2.37 24.26
N LYS A 6 -10.69 1.90 23.57
CA LYS A 6 -10.56 1.34 22.22
C LYS A 6 -10.21 2.43 21.20
N GLU A 7 -10.90 3.56 21.27
CA GLU A 7 -10.68 4.67 20.34
C GLU A 7 -9.28 5.31 20.47
N SER A 8 -8.72 5.37 21.68
CA SER A 8 -7.35 5.86 21.85
C SER A 8 -6.30 4.88 21.33
N LEU A 9 -6.59 3.56 21.34
CA LEU A 9 -5.73 2.57 20.71
C LEU A 9 -5.78 2.68 19.18
N ASP A 10 -6.99 2.76 18.62
CA ASP A 10 -7.22 3.00 17.19
C ASP A 10 -6.50 4.27 16.70
N ALA A 11 -6.53 5.35 17.49
CA ALA A 11 -5.77 6.57 17.20
C ALA A 11 -4.26 6.38 17.23
N ALA A 12 -3.75 5.56 18.16
CA ALA A 12 -2.33 5.28 18.23
C ALA A 12 -1.88 4.45 17.02
N GLU A 13 -2.69 3.46 16.61
CA GLU A 13 -2.44 2.60 15.45
C GLU A 13 -2.49 3.42 14.14
N THR A 14 -3.49 4.30 13.99
CA THR A 14 -3.58 5.25 12.87
C THR A 14 -2.32 6.11 12.75
N GLY A 15 -1.78 6.60 13.88
CA GLY A 15 -0.51 7.32 13.90
C GLY A 15 0.67 6.47 13.43
N GLY A 16 0.62 5.16 13.70
CA GLY A 16 1.61 4.19 13.25
C GLY A 16 1.59 4.03 11.74
N ASP A 17 0.40 3.94 11.15
CA ASP A 17 0.24 3.85 9.70
C ASP A 17 0.72 5.13 8.98
N ILE A 18 0.41 6.30 9.53
CA ILE A 18 0.88 7.59 9.02
C ILE A 18 2.42 7.63 9.04
N ALA A 19 3.04 7.26 10.16
CA ALA A 19 4.49 7.24 10.30
C ALA A 19 5.15 6.19 9.39
N TYR A 20 4.57 4.99 9.30
CA TYR A 20 5.09 3.92 8.47
C TYR A 20 4.98 4.26 6.98
N ALA A 21 3.96 5.01 6.56
CA ALA A 21 3.88 5.55 5.20
C ALA A 21 5.07 6.46 4.89
N GLU A 22 5.49 7.35 5.80
CA GLU A 22 6.68 8.17 5.61
C GLU A 22 7.97 7.35 5.61
N VAL A 23 8.09 6.35 6.51
CA VAL A 23 9.23 5.42 6.51
C VAL A 23 9.36 4.70 5.17
N ARG A 24 8.26 4.25 4.56
CA ARG A 24 8.32 3.59 3.23
C ARG A 24 8.84 4.50 2.12
N LYS A 25 8.59 5.81 2.21
CA LYS A 25 9.11 6.77 1.21
C LYS A 25 10.63 6.86 1.24
N THR A 26 11.31 6.51 2.33
CA THR A 26 12.77 6.54 2.38
C THR A 26 13.44 5.59 1.38
N ILE A 27 12.70 4.64 0.81
CA ILE A 27 13.18 3.79 -0.28
C ILE A 27 12.76 4.32 -1.66
N LEU A 28 11.50 4.74 -1.81
CA LEU A 28 10.90 5.08 -3.11
C LEU A 28 11.11 6.53 -3.54
N ASP A 29 11.06 7.44 -2.57
CA ASP A 29 11.19 8.89 -2.76
C ASP A 29 11.83 9.52 -1.51
N PRO A 30 13.14 9.28 -1.29
CA PRO A 30 13.81 9.67 -0.06
C PRO A 30 13.79 11.19 0.15
N THR A 31 13.75 11.97 -0.93
CA THR A 31 13.74 13.43 -0.90
C THR A 31 12.47 13.99 -0.27
N HIS A 32 11.33 13.31 -0.44
CA HIS A 32 10.04 13.75 0.10
C HIS A 32 9.58 12.92 1.30
N ALA A 33 10.40 12.00 1.80
CA ALA A 33 10.13 11.29 3.04
C ALA A 33 10.06 12.30 4.21
N PHE A 34 9.02 12.20 5.03
CA PHE A 34 8.77 13.09 6.16
C PHE A 34 8.56 14.56 5.78
N SER A 35 8.16 14.85 4.55
CA SER A 35 7.80 16.22 4.15
C SER A 35 6.70 16.79 5.08
N GLY A 36 6.93 18.00 5.60
CA GLY A 36 6.03 18.64 6.58
C GLY A 36 6.21 18.18 8.03
N TRP A 37 7.15 17.28 8.32
CA TRP A 37 7.48 16.89 9.69
C TRP A 37 8.61 17.75 10.25
N THR A 38 8.60 17.97 11.56
CA THR A 38 9.69 18.66 12.26
C THR A 38 10.80 17.65 12.57
N TYR A 39 12.03 17.98 12.18
CA TYR A 39 13.22 17.19 12.49
C TYR A 39 14.09 17.86 13.54
N THR A 40 14.23 17.22 14.71
CA THR A 40 15.05 17.73 15.81
C THR A 40 15.77 16.57 16.50
N GLY A 41 17.09 16.69 16.65
CA GLY A 41 17.89 15.74 17.42
C GLY A 41 17.81 14.29 16.92
N GLY A 42 17.73 14.08 15.60
CA GLY A 42 17.63 12.74 15.02
C GLY A 42 16.21 12.17 14.93
N ILE A 43 15.19 12.93 15.34
CA ILE A 43 13.81 12.48 15.44
C ILE A 43 12.92 13.32 14.53
N TYR A 44 12.19 12.66 13.64
CA TYR A 44 11.07 13.26 12.90
C TYR A 44 9.81 13.23 13.75
N SER A 45 9.05 14.31 13.76
CA SER A 45 7.76 14.39 14.47
C SER A 45 6.73 15.17 13.67
N ASN A 46 5.49 14.68 13.63
CA ASN A 46 4.41 15.39 12.97
C ASN A 46 3.64 16.29 13.95
N SER A 47 2.96 17.29 13.41
CA SER A 47 1.90 17.98 14.14
C SER A 47 0.76 17.01 14.48
N PRO A 48 0.04 17.23 15.60
CA PRO A 48 -1.12 16.40 15.92
C PRO A 48 -2.13 16.37 14.78
N VAL A 49 -2.59 15.18 14.42
CA VAL A 49 -3.65 14.94 13.44
C VAL A 49 -4.93 14.64 14.20
N THR A 50 -6.01 15.36 13.88
CA THR A 50 -7.35 15.12 14.46
C THR A 50 -8.27 14.43 13.48
N TYR A 51 -9.16 13.58 13.98
CA TYR A 51 -10.16 12.89 13.16
C TYR A 51 -11.37 12.46 14.01
N GLY A 52 -12.41 11.94 13.36
CA GLY A 52 -13.65 11.55 14.05
C GLY A 52 -14.39 12.75 14.63
N GLN A 53 -14.67 13.77 13.80
CA GLN A 53 -15.25 15.06 14.22
C GLN A 53 -14.39 15.79 15.27
N ASP A 54 -13.07 15.78 15.05
CA ASP A 54 -12.05 16.35 15.95
C ASP A 54 -12.07 15.84 17.39
N SER A 55 -12.69 14.67 17.61
CA SER A 55 -12.72 14.04 18.92
C SER A 55 -11.49 13.17 19.17
N LEU A 56 -10.87 12.59 18.14
CA LEU A 56 -9.67 11.77 18.27
C LEU A 56 -8.44 12.55 17.80
N SER A 57 -7.30 12.30 18.44
CA SER A 57 -6.04 12.88 17.99
C SER A 57 -4.90 11.88 18.05
N THR A 58 -3.97 12.00 17.11
CA THR A 58 -2.77 11.19 17.06
C THR A 58 -1.54 12.01 16.71
N LYS A 59 -0.39 11.59 17.23
CA LYS A 59 0.93 12.12 16.88
C LYS A 59 1.93 10.99 16.85
N ALA A 60 2.95 11.14 16.03
CA ALA A 60 3.99 10.17 15.80
C ALA A 60 5.37 10.82 15.89
N LYS A 61 6.32 10.01 16.35
CA LYS A 61 7.75 10.29 16.30
C LYS A 61 8.42 9.12 15.62
N VAL A 62 9.37 9.42 14.74
CA VAL A 62 10.16 8.42 14.04
C VAL A 62 11.63 8.75 14.22
N ASP A 63 12.39 7.78 14.72
CA ASP A 63 13.84 7.85 14.85
C ASP A 63 14.48 6.64 14.18
N LEU A 64 15.66 6.85 13.59
CA LEU A 64 16.50 5.75 13.14
C LEU A 64 16.98 5.00 14.37
N PHE A 65 16.63 3.72 14.47
CA PHE A 65 16.86 2.92 15.68
C PHE A 65 18.17 2.15 15.61
N TYR A 66 18.38 1.36 14.56
CA TYR A 66 19.66 0.69 14.29
C TYR A 66 19.79 0.32 12.80
N TYR A 67 20.98 -0.11 12.40
CA TYR A 67 21.21 -0.77 11.11
C TYR A 67 21.39 -2.27 11.34
N ASP A 68 20.72 -3.09 10.55
CA ASP A 68 20.95 -4.54 10.62
C ASP A 68 22.33 -4.93 10.07
N ALA A 69 22.66 -6.22 10.14
CA ALA A 69 23.95 -6.74 9.68
C ALA A 69 24.22 -6.52 8.18
N ASN A 70 23.18 -6.27 7.39
CA ASN A 70 23.27 -5.97 5.96
C ASN A 70 23.32 -4.47 5.67
N GLY A 71 23.31 -3.63 6.72
CA GLY A 71 23.31 -2.17 6.59
C GLY A 71 21.93 -1.57 6.29
N ASN A 72 20.82 -2.30 6.45
CA ASN A 72 19.49 -1.74 6.25
C ASN A 72 19.02 -0.96 7.48
N PRO A 73 18.43 0.23 7.30
CA PRO A 73 17.93 1.03 8.42
C PRO A 73 16.64 0.45 8.99
N TRP A 74 16.61 0.30 10.31
CA TRP A 74 15.41 0.01 11.09
C TRP A 74 15.00 1.26 11.85
N TYR A 75 13.72 1.62 11.76
CA TYR A 75 13.16 2.81 12.39
C TYR A 75 12.31 2.42 13.58
N ARG A 76 12.43 3.19 14.66
CA ARG A 76 11.51 3.15 15.78
C ARG A 76 10.43 4.20 15.54
N ILE A 77 9.19 3.73 15.49
CA ILE A 77 7.98 4.54 15.36
C ILE A 77 7.29 4.53 16.72
N ARG A 78 7.12 5.71 17.32
CA ARG A 78 6.41 5.89 18.59
C ARG A 78 5.21 6.78 18.37
N THR A 79 4.04 6.28 18.65
CA THR A 79 2.79 6.99 18.42
C THR A 79 2.02 7.18 19.70
N THR A 80 1.23 8.24 19.75
CA THR A 80 0.37 8.58 20.88
C THR A 80 -1.01 8.89 20.33
N GLY A 81 -1.98 8.03 20.65
CA GLY A 81 -3.39 8.22 20.34
C GLY A 81 -4.15 8.70 21.57
N THR A 82 -4.99 9.70 21.42
CA THR A 82 -5.75 10.31 22.50
C THR A 82 -7.23 10.38 22.12
N ALA A 83 -8.07 9.89 23.03
CA ALA A 83 -9.53 9.95 22.91
C ALA A 83 -10.15 10.58 24.19
N PRO A 84 -11.17 11.44 24.06
CA PRO A 84 -11.81 12.08 25.19
C PRO A 84 -12.61 11.07 25.99
N VAL A 85 -12.67 11.29 27.30
CA VAL A 85 -13.63 10.65 28.19
C VAL A 85 -14.70 11.68 28.49
N ASN A 86 -15.90 11.43 27.99
CA ASN A 86 -17.04 12.29 28.31
C ASN A 86 -17.39 12.14 29.80
N GLY A 87 -17.53 13.26 30.50
CA GLY A 87 -17.87 13.31 31.92
C GLY A 87 -17.10 14.37 32.68
N LEU A 88 -17.35 14.43 33.99
CA LEU A 88 -16.65 15.35 34.89
C LEU A 88 -15.21 14.92 35.10
N LYS A 89 -14.31 15.90 35.19
CA LYS A 89 -12.87 15.70 35.42
C LYS A 89 -12.52 15.15 36.80
N ARG A 90 -13.48 15.19 37.71
CA ARG A 90 -13.43 14.64 39.06
C ARG A 90 -14.79 14.03 39.37
N VAL A 91 -14.78 12.79 39.85
CA VAL A 91 -15.94 12.15 40.46
C VAL A 91 -15.66 11.99 41.95
N GLY A 92 -16.52 12.61 42.75
CA GLY A 92 -16.45 12.69 44.20
C GLY A 92 -17.40 13.80 44.63
N MET A 93 -18.13 13.57 45.72
CA MET A 93 -19.06 14.53 46.30
C MET A 93 -18.40 15.91 46.35
N ASP A 94 -19.07 16.92 45.79
CA ASP A 94 -18.68 18.31 45.93
C ASP A 94 -18.50 18.61 47.43
N ASP A 95 -17.44 19.32 47.80
CA ASP A 95 -17.12 19.62 49.21
C ASP A 95 -18.19 20.56 49.84
N ARG A 96 -19.26 20.92 49.11
CA ARG A 96 -20.40 21.73 49.54
C ARG A 96 -21.74 21.06 49.20
N MET A 97 -22.22 20.19 50.09
CA MET A 97 -23.62 19.75 50.08
C MET A 97 -24.53 20.66 50.95
N GLY A 98 -23.97 21.75 51.49
CA GLY A 98 -24.64 22.75 52.31
C GLY A 98 -23.67 23.39 53.32
N PRO A 99 -24.08 24.42 54.07
CA PRO A 99 -23.23 25.10 55.06
C PRO A 99 -22.62 24.15 56.12
N ASN A 100 -23.30 23.02 56.39
CA ASN A 100 -22.92 22.06 57.42
C ASN A 100 -22.79 20.61 56.91
N ASN A 101 -23.02 20.35 55.62
CA ASN A 101 -22.88 19.02 55.02
C ASN A 101 -21.60 18.96 54.18
N ARG A 102 -20.53 18.42 54.77
CA ARG A 102 -19.33 18.03 54.03
C ARG A 102 -19.55 16.61 53.53
N GLY A 103 -19.53 16.42 52.22
CA GLY A 103 -19.52 15.08 51.64
C GLY A 103 -18.30 14.30 52.13
N ASP A 104 -18.48 13.00 52.36
CA ASP A 104 -17.40 12.13 52.79
C ASP A 104 -16.31 12.08 51.69
N SER A 105 -15.20 12.76 51.96
CA SER A 105 -14.09 12.92 51.04
C SER A 105 -12.95 11.91 51.29
N LEU A 106 -13.16 10.94 52.20
CA LEU A 106 -12.20 9.85 52.47
C LEU A 106 -12.11 8.84 51.32
N LEU A 107 -13.09 8.80 50.41
CA LEU A 107 -12.97 8.01 49.18
C LEU A 107 -11.94 8.66 48.26
N ARG A 108 -10.97 7.86 47.79
CA ARG A 108 -9.90 8.29 46.87
C ARG A 108 -10.49 9.08 45.70
N LYS A 109 -10.22 10.39 45.66
CA LYS A 109 -10.59 11.28 44.56
C LYS A 109 -9.86 10.80 43.30
N ILE A 110 -10.60 10.28 42.32
CA ILE A 110 -10.06 9.98 40.99
C ILE A 110 -10.05 11.29 40.20
N ASP A 111 -8.87 11.78 39.86
CA ASP A 111 -8.67 13.02 39.11
C ASP A 111 -8.13 12.77 37.71
N PHE A 112 -8.75 13.39 36.72
CA PHE A 112 -8.31 13.36 35.32
C PHE A 112 -7.66 14.71 34.94
N ASN A 113 -6.95 15.33 35.88
CA ASN A 113 -6.37 16.66 35.72
C ASN A 113 -5.04 16.69 35.00
N TYR A 114 -4.30 15.59 35.06
CA TYR A 114 -2.94 15.52 34.58
C TYR A 114 -2.71 14.25 33.76
N ASP A 115 -1.77 14.30 32.81
CA ASP A 115 -1.26 13.11 32.16
C ASP A 115 -0.41 12.32 33.16
N ARG A 116 -1.02 11.27 33.74
CA ARG A 116 -0.38 10.38 34.70
C ARG A 116 0.82 9.63 34.12
N PHE A 117 0.85 9.36 32.81
CA PHE A 117 1.98 8.68 32.20
C PHE A 117 3.23 9.57 32.23
N VAL A 118 3.10 10.84 31.82
CA VAL A 118 4.23 11.78 31.81
C VAL A 118 4.71 12.07 33.25
N ALA A 119 3.78 12.17 34.20
CA ALA A 119 4.12 12.37 35.60
C ALA A 119 4.89 11.18 36.22
N THR A 120 4.53 9.94 35.86
CA THR A 120 5.12 8.74 36.44
C THR A 120 6.36 8.24 35.70
N TYR A 121 6.33 8.27 34.36
CA TYR A 121 7.31 7.63 33.49
C TYR A 121 8.04 8.60 32.54
N GLY A 122 7.70 9.89 32.55
CA GLY A 122 8.27 10.86 31.63
C GLY A 122 7.63 10.83 30.24
N PRO A 123 7.95 11.80 29.37
CA PRO A 123 7.32 11.92 28.06
C PRO A 123 7.58 10.72 27.13
N ASN A 124 8.69 10.01 27.34
CA ASN A 124 9.10 8.86 26.53
C ASN A 124 8.93 7.51 27.24
N GLY A 125 8.53 7.49 28.52
CA GLY A 125 8.46 6.25 29.30
C GLY A 125 9.80 5.74 29.84
N ASP A 126 10.87 6.53 29.71
CA ASP A 126 12.25 6.22 30.14
C ASP A 126 12.55 6.59 31.60
N GLY A 127 11.56 7.17 32.30
CA GLY A 127 11.72 7.65 33.67
C GLY A 127 12.44 8.99 33.77
N LEU A 128 12.77 9.65 32.66
CA LEU A 128 13.43 10.96 32.63
C LEU A 128 12.41 12.09 32.40
N ASN A 129 12.76 13.32 32.78
CA ASN A 129 11.95 14.53 32.51
C ASN A 129 10.48 14.42 32.93
N LYS A 130 10.22 13.77 34.07
CA LYS A 130 8.88 13.62 34.65
C LYS A 130 8.31 14.99 35.00
N ALA A 131 7.08 15.24 34.60
CA ALA A 131 6.40 16.50 34.89
C ALA A 131 4.90 16.30 35.06
N LEU A 132 4.28 17.10 35.92
CA LEU A 132 2.82 17.19 36.02
C LEU A 132 2.31 18.01 34.84
N VAL A 133 1.84 17.33 33.80
CA VAL A 133 1.30 17.98 32.60
C VAL A 133 -0.22 18.08 32.71
N PRO A 134 -0.81 19.28 32.80
CA PRO A 134 -2.25 19.43 32.89
C PRO A 134 -2.93 19.00 31.58
N VAL A 135 -4.08 18.35 31.69
CA VAL A 135 -4.97 18.06 30.57
C VAL A 135 -6.22 18.94 30.66
N THR A 136 -6.64 19.51 29.55
CA THR A 136 -7.79 20.45 29.48
C THR A 136 -9.12 19.72 29.65
N ARG A 137 -9.22 18.48 29.15
CA ARG A 137 -10.39 17.61 29.25
C ARG A 137 -9.98 16.21 29.71
N PRO A 138 -10.86 15.46 30.38
CA PRO A 138 -10.60 14.06 30.69
C PRO A 138 -10.36 13.29 29.39
N GLN A 139 -9.28 12.51 29.35
CA GLN A 139 -8.86 11.81 28.15
C GLN A 139 -8.14 10.52 28.51
N VAL A 140 -8.26 9.52 27.63
CA VAL A 140 -7.40 8.34 27.62
C VAL A 140 -6.36 8.53 26.54
N THR A 141 -5.12 8.21 26.87
CA THR A 141 -4.01 8.23 25.92
C THR A 141 -3.36 6.86 25.89
N ARG A 142 -3.19 6.30 24.70
CA ARG A 142 -2.48 5.05 24.45
C ARG A 142 -1.25 5.37 23.63
N ARG A 143 -0.16 4.67 23.93
CA ARG A 143 1.13 4.82 23.25
C ARG A 143 1.49 3.47 22.67
N VAL A 144 1.93 3.46 21.42
CA VAL A 144 2.38 2.26 20.71
C VAL A 144 3.80 2.52 20.22
N GLU A 145 4.64 1.50 20.32
CA GLU A 145 5.96 1.49 19.72
C GLU A 145 6.03 0.35 18.70
N LEU A 146 6.50 0.66 17.50
CA LEU A 146 6.75 -0.28 16.42
C LEU A 146 8.18 -0.09 15.96
N ILE A 147 8.90 -1.21 15.77
CA ILE A 147 10.20 -1.22 15.12
C ILE A 147 10.00 -1.81 13.73
N ALA A 148 10.26 -1.01 12.70
CA ALA A 148 9.98 -1.41 11.32
C ALA A 148 11.11 -0.96 10.39
N ALA A 149 11.45 -1.85 9.45
CA ALA A 149 12.22 -1.50 8.28
C ALA A 149 11.29 -1.22 7.09
N PRO A 150 11.57 -0.22 6.26
CA PRO A 150 10.95 -0.15 4.95
C PRO A 150 11.47 -1.32 4.13
N ILE A 151 10.57 -2.06 3.48
CA ILE A 151 10.95 -3.12 2.54
C ILE A 151 10.67 -2.60 1.14
N THR A 152 11.62 -2.79 0.24
CA THR A 152 11.47 -2.47 -1.19
C THR A 152 10.20 -3.13 -1.71
N PRO A 153 9.24 -2.39 -2.30
CA PRO A 153 8.09 -3.03 -2.91
C PRO A 153 8.58 -3.98 -4.00
N PHE A 154 8.04 -5.19 -4.00
CA PHE A 154 8.23 -6.12 -5.11
C PHE A 154 7.70 -5.45 -6.39
N GLU A 155 8.38 -5.67 -7.52
CA GLU A 155 8.15 -4.99 -8.80
C GLU A 155 6.67 -5.09 -9.27
N ALA A 156 5.99 -6.20 -8.96
CA ALA A 156 4.55 -6.36 -9.08
C ALA A 156 4.07 -7.57 -8.24
N ALA A 157 2.82 -7.55 -7.75
CA ALA A 157 2.25 -8.69 -7.01
C ALA A 157 2.21 -9.97 -7.86
N ILE A 158 2.09 -9.80 -9.19
CA ILE A 158 2.20 -10.83 -10.22
C ILE A 158 2.87 -10.18 -11.44
N LYS A 159 3.93 -10.78 -11.98
CA LYS A 159 4.60 -10.35 -13.23
C LYS A 159 4.49 -11.45 -14.27
N ALA A 160 4.03 -11.10 -15.48
CA ALA A 160 4.18 -11.97 -16.63
C ALA A 160 5.62 -11.83 -17.17
N GLY A 161 6.44 -12.87 -17.02
CA GLY A 161 7.83 -12.88 -17.47
C GLY A 161 8.01 -12.85 -18.99
N GLY A 162 6.92 -12.99 -19.75
CA GLY A 162 6.90 -12.85 -21.20
C GLY A 162 5.52 -12.40 -21.67
N THR A 163 5.49 -11.41 -22.54
CA THR A 163 4.34 -11.13 -23.40
C THR A 163 4.65 -11.71 -24.78
N PHE A 164 3.71 -12.42 -25.38
CA PHE A 164 3.82 -12.87 -26.78
C PHE A 164 3.69 -11.63 -27.66
N TYR A 165 4.82 -10.99 -27.97
CA TYR A 165 4.90 -10.07 -29.09
C TYR A 165 4.63 -10.92 -30.32
N GLY A 166 3.51 -10.67 -30.98
CA GLY A 166 3.02 -11.48 -32.10
C GLY A 166 4.12 -11.81 -33.12
N LEU A 167 3.86 -12.86 -33.90
CA LEU A 167 4.63 -13.28 -35.06
C LEU A 167 5.08 -12.03 -35.88
N GLY A 168 6.33 -11.57 -35.70
CA GLY A 168 6.82 -10.32 -36.29
C GLY A 168 6.76 -10.31 -37.83
N SER A 169 7.21 -9.25 -38.49
CA SER A 169 7.10 -9.09 -39.97
C SER A 169 7.78 -10.19 -40.80
N ALA A 170 8.61 -11.03 -40.20
CA ALA A 170 9.30 -12.16 -40.83
C ALA A 170 8.67 -13.53 -40.51
N ALA A 171 7.54 -13.57 -39.82
CA ALA A 171 6.89 -14.82 -39.46
C ALA A 171 6.04 -15.36 -40.61
N TYR A 172 6.22 -16.65 -40.88
CA TYR A 172 5.48 -17.38 -41.89
C TYR A 172 4.63 -18.43 -41.20
N VAL A 173 3.36 -18.49 -41.55
CA VAL A 173 2.53 -19.66 -41.29
C VAL A 173 2.46 -20.41 -42.61
N ASP A 174 3.01 -21.61 -42.64
CA ASP A 174 2.93 -22.50 -43.78
C ASP A 174 2.29 -23.83 -43.39
N SER A 175 1.82 -24.54 -44.41
CA SER A 175 1.42 -25.93 -44.28
C SER A 175 2.55 -26.82 -44.76
N TYR A 176 2.69 -28.00 -44.14
CA TYR A 176 3.59 -29.03 -44.63
C TYR A 176 2.88 -30.38 -44.62
N ARG A 177 3.19 -31.23 -45.60
CA ARG A 177 2.65 -32.58 -45.68
C ARG A 177 3.66 -33.56 -45.08
N SER A 178 3.40 -34.01 -43.85
CA SER A 178 4.31 -34.91 -43.12
C SER A 178 4.55 -36.27 -43.79
N THR A 179 3.69 -36.68 -44.71
CA THR A 179 3.80 -37.97 -45.42
C THR A 179 4.82 -37.98 -46.55
N VAL A 180 5.36 -36.81 -46.95
CA VAL A 180 6.37 -36.67 -48.02
C VAL A 180 7.76 -36.33 -47.49
N GLY A 181 7.96 -36.36 -46.17
CA GLY A 181 9.26 -36.18 -45.52
C GLY A 181 9.24 -35.14 -44.39
N GLY A 182 10.43 -34.88 -43.84
CA GLY A 182 10.63 -33.84 -42.83
C GLY A 182 10.36 -32.44 -43.39
N TYR A 183 9.98 -31.51 -42.49
CA TYR A 183 9.74 -30.12 -42.85
C TYR A 183 11.02 -29.46 -43.36
N ASP A 184 10.93 -28.77 -44.50
CA ASP A 184 12.04 -28.08 -45.16
C ASP A 184 11.62 -26.62 -45.44
N ALA A 185 12.17 -25.71 -44.64
CA ALA A 185 11.82 -24.29 -44.69
C ALA A 185 12.26 -23.58 -45.99
N SER A 186 13.11 -24.20 -46.81
CA SER A 186 13.53 -23.63 -48.10
C SER A 186 12.43 -23.74 -49.16
N VAL A 187 11.54 -24.73 -49.01
CA VAL A 187 10.43 -24.99 -49.92
C VAL A 187 9.48 -23.80 -49.95
N LYS A 188 9.16 -23.17 -48.80
CA LYS A 188 8.11 -22.14 -48.68
C LYS A 188 8.23 -20.91 -49.60
N THR A 189 9.39 -20.68 -50.20
CA THR A 189 9.63 -19.56 -51.15
C THR A 189 10.12 -20.02 -52.52
N ASN A 190 10.14 -21.33 -52.80
CA ASN A 190 10.71 -21.87 -54.03
C ASN A 190 9.65 -22.54 -54.91
N PRO A 191 9.07 -21.82 -55.91
CA PRO A 191 8.05 -22.38 -56.81
C PRO A 191 8.53 -23.53 -57.70
N SER A 192 9.85 -23.74 -57.78
CA SER A 192 10.44 -24.81 -58.58
C SER A 192 10.53 -26.15 -57.84
N ASP A 193 10.36 -26.15 -56.51
CA ASP A 193 10.31 -27.39 -55.72
C ASP A 193 8.93 -28.05 -55.89
N SER A 194 8.90 -29.36 -56.16
CA SER A 194 7.66 -30.11 -56.34
C SER A 194 6.78 -30.13 -55.08
N ARG A 195 7.36 -29.89 -53.91
CA ARG A 195 6.68 -29.79 -52.60
C ARG A 195 6.14 -28.38 -52.34
N TYR A 196 6.43 -27.39 -53.19
CA TYR A 196 5.95 -26.01 -53.05
C TYR A 196 4.43 -25.91 -52.96
N VAL A 197 3.72 -26.81 -53.65
CA VAL A 197 2.25 -26.87 -53.65
C VAL A 197 1.64 -27.13 -52.28
N ASP A 198 2.43 -27.73 -51.37
CA ASP A 198 2.04 -28.01 -49.98
C ASP A 198 2.41 -26.87 -49.05
N ALA A 199 3.38 -26.02 -49.40
CA ALA A 199 3.79 -24.84 -48.63
C ALA A 199 2.92 -23.63 -48.99
N ARG A 200 1.64 -23.67 -48.57
CA ARG A 200 0.70 -22.56 -48.80
C ARG A 200 0.74 -21.62 -47.62
N ALA A 201 1.29 -20.43 -47.83
CA ALA A 201 1.16 -19.33 -46.88
C ALA A 201 -0.23 -18.69 -47.05
N GLU A 202 -1.06 -18.80 -46.02
CA GLU A 202 -2.32 -18.06 -45.93
C GLU A 202 -2.30 -17.13 -44.70
N THR A 203 -3.11 -16.08 -44.73
CA THR A 203 -3.22 -15.12 -43.63
C THR A 203 -3.90 -15.77 -42.42
N VAL A 204 -3.24 -15.74 -41.26
CA VAL A 204 -3.84 -16.18 -39.98
C VAL A 204 -4.45 -14.98 -39.27
N GLU A 205 -5.71 -15.14 -38.88
CA GLU A 205 -6.48 -14.13 -38.18
C GLU A 205 -6.56 -14.44 -36.69
N ILE A 206 -6.16 -13.48 -35.85
CA ILE A 206 -6.39 -13.49 -34.40
C ILE A 206 -7.18 -12.22 -34.09
N ASN A 207 -8.39 -12.36 -33.54
CA ASN A 207 -9.31 -11.27 -33.15
C ASN A 207 -10.16 -10.59 -34.28
N ARG A 208 -10.90 -11.38 -35.09
CA ARG A 208 -12.14 -10.99 -35.82
C ARG A 208 -12.03 -10.14 -37.11
N GLN A 209 -11.18 -10.52 -38.07
CA GLN A 209 -11.25 -10.05 -39.47
C GLN A 209 -11.13 -11.18 -40.55
N ARG A 210 -12.29 -11.68 -41.02
CA ARG A 210 -12.41 -12.83 -41.94
C ARG A 210 -11.71 -12.64 -43.28
N LEU A 211 -10.99 -13.67 -43.74
CA LEU A 211 -10.66 -13.86 -45.17
C LEU A 211 -11.47 -15.03 -45.78
N HIS A 212 -12.05 -14.82 -46.96
CA HIS A 212 -12.96 -15.74 -47.65
C HIS A 212 -12.24 -16.80 -48.49
N LYS A 213 -12.76 -18.04 -48.46
CA LYS A 213 -12.31 -19.16 -49.30
C LYS A 213 -13.12 -19.19 -50.60
N ARG A 214 -12.52 -18.90 -51.76
CA ARG A 214 -13.08 -19.25 -53.08
C ARG A 214 -12.29 -20.40 -53.70
N ARG A 215 -12.94 -21.55 -53.84
CA ARG A 215 -12.43 -22.74 -54.51
C ARG A 215 -12.80 -22.62 -56.00
N ASN A 216 -11.88 -22.19 -56.86
CA ASN A 216 -12.13 -22.18 -58.30
C ASN A 216 -12.02 -23.61 -58.87
N GLY A 217 -13.18 -24.26 -58.99
CA GLY A 217 -13.36 -25.37 -59.92
C GLY A 217 -13.35 -24.85 -61.36
N TYR A 218 -12.71 -25.59 -62.26
CA TYR A 218 -12.61 -25.31 -63.69
C TYR A 218 -13.98 -25.01 -64.34
N GLN A 219 -14.15 -23.83 -64.92
CA GLN A 219 -15.15 -23.58 -65.96
C GLN A 219 -14.42 -23.38 -67.31
N LYS A 220 -14.54 -24.35 -68.22
CA LYS A 220 -14.19 -24.21 -69.64
C LYS A 220 -15.30 -23.39 -70.32
N HIS A 221 -14.97 -22.23 -70.85
CA HIS A 221 -15.81 -21.54 -71.83
C HIS A 221 -15.12 -21.52 -73.20
N TYR A 222 -15.75 -22.18 -74.18
CA TYR A 222 -15.41 -22.11 -75.60
C TYR A 222 -15.67 -20.69 -76.11
N GLN A 223 -14.69 -20.08 -76.80
CA GLN A 223 -14.90 -18.85 -77.56
C GLN A 223 -15.36 -19.18 -78.99
N HIS A 224 -16.50 -18.61 -79.39
CA HIS A 224 -16.92 -18.53 -80.79
C HIS A 224 -16.20 -17.35 -81.47
N LYS A 225 -15.38 -17.63 -82.48
CA LYS A 225 -14.85 -16.60 -83.40
C LYS A 225 -16.00 -16.01 -84.24
N ARG A 226 -16.10 -14.69 -84.31
CA ARG A 226 -16.64 -13.99 -85.49
C ARG A 226 -15.50 -13.20 -86.12
N HIS A 227 -15.14 -13.55 -87.36
CA HIS A 227 -14.47 -12.65 -88.27
C HIS A 227 -15.53 -11.81 -88.99
N HIS A 228 -15.10 -10.62 -89.44
CA HIS A 228 -15.84 -9.65 -90.25
C HIS A 228 -16.74 -10.27 -91.32
#